data_AF-A0A966DGQ5-F1
#
_entry.id   AF-A0A966DGQ5-F1
#
_cell.length_a   1.000
_cell.length_b   1.000
_cell.length_c   1.000
_cell.angle_alpha   90.00
_cell.angle_beta   90.00
_cell.angle_gamma   90.00
#
_symmetry.space_group_name_H-M   'P 1'
#
loop_
_entity.id
_entity.type
_entity.pdbx_description
1 polymer ?
#
loop_
_entity_poly.entity_id
_entity_poly.type
_entity_poly.pdbx_seq_one_letter_code
_entity_poly.pdbx_strand_id
1 'polypeptide(L)'
;MIDGVTIDILRHTLKILISEMYSKTTDLDTDHYSLDDLVNQVIFELIKEEYKKYAPRHTIQQYLSIYDVDADNRKYTRSIQYGQHYRDIDNAQIEEQYQFRISELEPQDMGGQSVFTGHQYTEQEFLGYKMQAECRLLNKLHGHQIDNSKNVSESDFQTLFDEYSKCIDALEPAVNEIEHIVGKTYAYYGIETHFLTEFLYRLTIAAERQRFPNIIPVDRILSVCSITEIIPANSWCPVVYFADNCMLLRWNSFCDDIFSDTDEQWLQKESYLIDCKRIKNIILQRSLDKWVEFVHRCPLQEKSDFVIEHYWIWDNRPEFEWTPERIRYYRKLHKAVCRDFPKPHVK
;
A
#
# COMPACT_ATOMS: atom_id res chain seq x y z
N MET A 1 -19.00 18.55 -26.11
CA MET A 1 -17.78 18.75 -25.29
C MET A 1 -18.23 19.46 -24.04
N ILE A 2 -18.20 18.77 -22.89
CA ILE A 2 -18.41 19.44 -21.60
C ILE A 2 -17.03 19.92 -21.18
N ASP A 3 -16.90 21.22 -20.91
CA ASP A 3 -15.67 21.83 -20.42
C ASP A 3 -15.22 21.17 -19.10
N GLY A 4 -13.93 20.83 -19.06
CA GLY A 4 -13.05 20.71 -17.90
C GLY A 4 -13.52 19.85 -16.72
N VAL A 5 -13.35 18.54 -16.80
CA VAL A 5 -13.29 17.69 -15.60
C VAL A 5 -11.82 17.62 -15.18
N THR A 6 -11.49 18.18 -14.01
CA THR A 6 -10.10 18.28 -13.51
C THR A 6 -9.97 17.68 -12.10
N ILE A 7 -8.74 17.35 -11.71
CA ILE A 7 -8.44 16.90 -10.35
C ILE A 7 -8.77 17.98 -9.31
N ASP A 8 -8.59 19.26 -9.64
CA ASP A 8 -8.95 20.36 -8.75
C ASP A 8 -10.46 20.45 -8.46
N ILE A 9 -11.29 20.21 -9.47
CA ILE A 9 -12.75 20.17 -9.29
C ILE A 9 -13.14 18.99 -8.41
N LEU A 10 -12.50 17.83 -8.58
CA LEU A 10 -12.70 16.67 -7.72
C LEU A 10 -12.31 17.01 -6.28
N ARG A 11 -11.13 17.59 -6.07
CA ARG A 11 -10.63 18.02 -4.77
C ARG A 11 -11.61 18.97 -4.07
N HIS A 12 -12.09 19.99 -4.77
CA HIS A 12 -13.06 20.95 -4.23
C HIS A 12 -14.37 20.26 -3.82
N THR A 13 -14.87 19.37 -4.67
CA THR A 13 -16.12 18.62 -4.42
C THR A 13 -15.98 17.70 -3.21
N LEU A 14 -14.86 16.99 -3.09
CA LEU A 14 -14.57 16.11 -1.95
C LEU A 14 -14.45 16.91 -0.64
N LYS A 15 -13.82 18.10 -0.67
CA LYS A 15 -13.77 18.98 0.51
C LYS A 15 -15.15 19.36 1.02
N ILE A 16 -16.06 19.75 0.12
CA ILE A 16 -17.45 20.08 0.48
C ILE A 16 -18.14 18.85 1.06
N LEU A 17 -18.10 17.72 0.35
CA LEU A 17 -18.77 16.48 0.76
C LEU A 17 -18.30 16.00 2.14
N ILE A 18 -16.99 16.02 2.40
CA ILE A 18 -16.43 15.60 3.68
C ILE A 18 -16.84 16.56 4.80
N SER A 19 -16.82 17.88 4.53
CA SER A 19 -17.22 18.89 5.51
C SER A 19 -18.70 18.82 5.87
N GLU A 20 -19.57 18.45 4.92
CA GLU A 20 -20.99 18.22 5.16
C GLU A 20 -21.26 16.92 5.92
N MET A 21 -20.46 15.87 5.67
CA MET A 21 -20.60 14.56 6.28
C MET A 21 -20.05 14.49 7.71
N TYR A 22 -18.95 15.19 7.98
CA TYR A 22 -18.19 15.08 9.21
C TYR A 22 -18.08 16.43 9.91
N SER A 23 -18.82 16.59 11.01
CA SER A 23 -18.94 17.86 11.74
C SER A 23 -17.67 18.29 12.48
N LYS A 24 -16.68 17.40 12.60
CA LYS A 24 -15.39 17.65 13.26
C LYS A 24 -14.24 17.83 12.27
N THR A 25 -14.53 18.26 11.04
CA THR A 25 -13.49 18.50 10.04
C THR A 25 -12.44 19.51 10.49
N THR A 26 -12.82 20.50 11.29
CA THR A 26 -11.89 21.47 11.90
C THR A 26 -10.90 20.84 12.87
N ASP A 27 -11.25 19.70 13.46
CA ASP A 27 -10.41 18.99 14.41
C ASP A 27 -9.38 18.10 13.69
N LEU A 28 -9.50 17.89 12.38
CA LEU A 28 -8.47 17.20 11.59
C LEU A 28 -7.22 18.07 11.43
N ASP A 29 -7.36 19.40 11.43
CA ASP A 29 -6.25 20.33 11.18
C ASP A 29 -5.35 20.56 12.42
N THR A 30 -5.49 19.76 13.50
CA THR A 30 -4.77 19.99 14.76
C THR A 30 -3.51 19.15 14.95
N ASP A 31 -3.25 18.13 14.12
CA ASP A 31 -2.11 17.21 14.28
C ASP A 31 -1.46 16.79 12.94
N HIS A 32 -1.19 15.50 12.75
CA HIS A 32 -0.44 14.93 11.63
C HIS A 32 -1.27 14.71 10.36
N TYR A 33 -2.59 14.93 10.40
CA TYR A 33 -3.49 14.51 9.34
C TYR A 33 -4.65 15.49 9.09
N SER A 34 -4.43 16.41 8.16
CA SER A 34 -5.39 17.47 7.82
C SER A 34 -6.57 16.99 6.96
N LEU A 35 -7.59 17.85 6.80
CA LEU A 35 -8.63 17.61 5.79
C LEU A 35 -8.03 17.51 4.38
N ASP A 36 -7.00 18.30 4.08
CA ASP A 36 -6.30 18.25 2.80
C ASP A 36 -5.60 16.91 2.58
N ASP A 37 -5.00 16.34 3.63
CA ASP A 37 -4.37 15.03 3.56
C ASP A 37 -5.41 13.92 3.31
N LEU A 38 -6.57 13.99 3.96
CA LEU A 38 -7.68 13.06 3.74
C LEU A 38 -8.22 13.14 2.30
N VAL A 39 -8.44 14.34 1.79
CA VAL A 39 -8.92 14.54 0.42
C VAL A 39 -7.89 14.01 -0.58
N ASN A 40 -6.61 14.29 -0.35
CA ASN A 40 -5.53 13.77 -1.19
C ASN A 40 -5.50 12.24 -1.18
N GLN A 41 -5.72 11.61 -0.02
CA GLN A 41 -5.82 10.16 0.09
C GLN A 41 -6.98 9.61 -0.72
N VAL A 42 -8.17 10.22 -0.64
CA VAL A 42 -9.32 9.79 -1.43
C VAL A 42 -9.04 9.93 -2.94
N ILE A 43 -8.44 11.02 -3.38
CA ILE A 43 -8.11 11.22 -4.81
C ILE A 43 -7.11 10.18 -5.29
N PHE A 44 -6.05 9.91 -4.52
CA PHE A 44 -5.05 8.90 -4.89
C PHE A 44 -5.66 7.50 -5.00
N GLU A 45 -6.54 7.12 -4.06
CA GLU A 45 -7.25 5.84 -4.14
C GLU A 45 -8.16 5.78 -5.37
N LEU A 46 -8.86 6.87 -5.71
CA LEU A 46 -9.67 6.92 -6.94
C LEU A 46 -8.82 6.83 -8.22
N ILE A 47 -7.61 7.43 -8.23
CA ILE A 47 -6.64 7.26 -9.33
C ILE A 47 -6.19 5.81 -9.43
N LYS A 48 -5.94 5.12 -8.30
CA LYS A 48 -5.61 3.69 -8.31
C LYS A 48 -6.75 2.85 -8.85
N GLU A 49 -7.98 3.09 -8.42
CA GLU A 49 -9.17 2.36 -8.89
C GLU A 49 -9.42 2.61 -10.39
N GLU A 50 -9.22 3.84 -10.86
CA GLU A 50 -9.25 4.16 -12.29
C GLU A 50 -8.14 3.44 -13.06
N TYR A 51 -6.92 3.44 -12.54
CA TYR A 51 -5.80 2.72 -13.14
C TYR A 51 -6.09 1.22 -13.23
N LYS A 52 -6.55 0.59 -12.15
CA LYS A 52 -6.98 -0.82 -12.15
C LYS A 52 -8.00 -1.09 -13.25
N LYS A 53 -8.97 -0.19 -13.46
CA LYS A 53 -10.03 -0.38 -14.46
C LYS A 53 -9.53 -0.19 -15.89
N TYR A 54 -8.83 0.91 -16.19
CA TYR A 54 -8.55 1.35 -17.57
C TYR A 54 -7.11 1.20 -18.04
N ALA A 55 -6.15 0.90 -17.17
CA ALA A 55 -4.75 0.80 -17.60
C ALA A 55 -4.59 -0.31 -18.67
N PRO A 56 -3.72 -0.08 -19.68
CA PRO A 56 -3.39 -1.09 -20.67
C PRO A 56 -2.93 -2.38 -19.99
N ARG A 57 -3.38 -3.50 -20.55
CA ARG A 57 -2.99 -4.83 -20.08
C ARG A 57 -2.18 -5.53 -21.16
N HIS A 58 -1.08 -6.12 -20.74
CA HIS A 58 -0.11 -6.77 -21.61
C HIS A 58 0.29 -8.12 -21.05
N THR A 59 0.79 -9.00 -21.92
CA THR A 59 1.31 -10.29 -21.51
C THR A 59 2.64 -10.12 -20.76
N ILE A 60 3.01 -11.12 -19.94
CA ILE A 60 4.34 -11.17 -19.30
C ILE A 60 5.46 -10.97 -20.34
N GLN A 61 5.36 -11.62 -21.49
CA GLN A 61 6.36 -11.55 -22.55
C GLN A 61 6.60 -10.12 -23.05
N GLN A 62 5.53 -9.33 -23.16
CA GLN A 62 5.64 -7.91 -23.54
C GLN A 62 6.36 -7.12 -22.45
N TYR A 63 6.03 -7.31 -21.18
CA TYR A 63 6.75 -6.62 -20.11
C TYR A 63 8.20 -7.09 -19.95
N LEU A 64 8.52 -8.36 -20.18
CA LEU A 64 9.92 -8.81 -20.21
C LEU A 64 10.69 -8.09 -21.31
N SER A 65 10.11 -7.90 -22.49
CA SER A 65 10.78 -7.13 -23.55
C SER A 65 11.05 -5.66 -23.20
N ILE A 66 10.33 -5.11 -22.21
CA ILE A 66 10.47 -3.73 -21.73
C ILE A 66 11.43 -3.65 -20.53
N TYR A 67 11.27 -4.54 -19.55
CA TYR A 67 11.90 -4.43 -18.23
C TYR A 67 12.97 -5.48 -17.94
N ASP A 68 13.06 -6.53 -18.74
CA ASP A 68 13.95 -7.67 -18.48
C ASP A 68 14.19 -8.53 -19.73
N VAL A 69 14.92 -7.97 -20.68
CA VAL A 69 15.08 -8.54 -22.04
C VAL A 69 15.74 -9.93 -22.03
N ASP A 70 16.53 -10.23 -20.99
CA ASP A 70 17.29 -11.48 -20.85
C ASP A 70 16.58 -12.52 -19.94
N ALA A 71 15.40 -12.21 -19.41
CA ALA A 71 14.72 -13.09 -18.45
C ALA A 71 13.99 -14.28 -19.07
N ASP A 72 14.01 -15.39 -18.33
CA ASP A 72 13.15 -16.56 -18.57
C ASP A 72 11.77 -16.37 -17.92
N ASN A 73 10.70 -16.52 -18.72
CA ASN A 73 9.29 -16.53 -18.29
C ASN A 73 9.04 -17.39 -17.05
N ARG A 74 9.76 -18.51 -16.87
CA ARG A 74 9.56 -19.46 -15.75
C ARG A 74 9.72 -18.83 -14.38
N LYS A 75 10.61 -17.84 -14.23
CA LYS A 75 10.84 -17.13 -12.96
C LYS A 75 9.56 -16.41 -12.50
N TYR A 76 8.91 -15.73 -13.44
CA TYR A 76 7.72 -14.91 -13.19
C TYR A 76 6.46 -15.76 -13.02
N THR A 77 6.35 -16.92 -13.68
CA THR A 77 5.24 -17.86 -13.47
C THR A 77 5.11 -18.29 -12.01
N ARG A 78 6.23 -18.55 -11.31
CA ARG A 78 6.21 -18.92 -9.89
C ARG A 78 5.72 -17.76 -9.01
N SER A 79 6.21 -16.54 -9.27
CA SER A 79 5.77 -15.36 -8.52
C SER A 79 4.27 -15.08 -8.68
N ILE A 80 3.72 -15.32 -9.88
CA ILE A 80 2.28 -15.20 -10.13
C ILE A 80 1.49 -16.24 -9.35
N GLN A 81 1.92 -17.51 -9.36
CA GLN A 81 1.29 -18.57 -8.57
C GLN A 81 1.33 -18.26 -7.06
N TYR A 82 2.43 -17.68 -6.59
CA TYR A 82 2.58 -17.30 -5.18
C TYR A 82 1.65 -16.13 -4.85
N GLY A 83 1.60 -15.11 -5.71
CA GLY A 83 0.67 -13.99 -5.56
C GLY A 83 -0.79 -14.46 -5.53
N GLN A 84 -1.17 -15.37 -6.43
CA GLN A 84 -2.54 -15.91 -6.44
C GLN A 84 -2.85 -16.73 -5.19
N HIS A 85 -1.90 -17.53 -4.68
CA HIS A 85 -2.10 -18.28 -3.43
C HIS A 85 -2.47 -17.37 -2.26
N TYR A 86 -1.83 -16.21 -2.12
CA TYR A 86 -2.16 -15.26 -1.06
C TYR A 86 -3.52 -14.59 -1.27
N ARG A 87 -3.87 -14.23 -2.51
CA ARG A 87 -5.20 -13.71 -2.84
C ARG A 87 -6.30 -14.72 -2.52
N ASP A 88 -6.06 -16.00 -2.80
CA ASP A 88 -7.00 -17.08 -2.47
C ASP A 88 -7.19 -17.22 -0.95
N ILE A 89 -6.12 -17.07 -0.17
CA ILE A 89 -6.19 -17.07 1.31
C ILE A 89 -7.03 -15.89 1.82
N ASP A 90 -6.74 -14.68 1.35
CA ASP A 90 -7.46 -13.49 1.78
C ASP A 90 -8.94 -13.59 1.42
N ASN A 91 -9.25 -14.05 0.20
CA ASN A 91 -10.62 -14.23 -0.25
C ASN A 91 -11.36 -15.34 0.53
N ALA A 92 -10.68 -16.44 0.86
CA ALA A 92 -11.25 -17.51 1.69
C ALA A 92 -11.58 -17.03 3.11
N GLN A 93 -10.75 -16.16 3.70
CA GLN A 93 -11.02 -15.57 5.01
C GLN A 93 -12.21 -14.62 4.95
N ILE A 94 -12.31 -13.80 3.90
CA ILE A 94 -13.47 -12.94 3.66
C ILE A 94 -14.74 -13.77 3.49
N GLU A 95 -14.67 -14.87 2.74
CA GLU A 95 -15.80 -15.79 2.56
C GLU A 95 -16.21 -16.44 3.88
N GLU A 96 -15.26 -16.92 4.69
CA GLU A 96 -15.52 -17.52 5.99
C GLU A 96 -16.22 -16.54 6.93
N GLN A 97 -15.73 -15.31 7.01
CA GLN A 97 -16.20 -14.32 7.96
C GLN A 97 -17.47 -13.58 7.50
N TYR A 98 -17.63 -13.33 6.20
CA TYR A 98 -18.67 -12.45 5.67
C TYR A 98 -19.57 -13.09 4.61
N GLN A 99 -19.31 -14.35 4.24
CA GLN A 99 -20.16 -15.14 3.34
C GLN A 99 -20.29 -14.56 1.92
N PHE A 100 -19.28 -13.85 1.45
CA PHE A 100 -19.13 -13.44 0.05
C PHE A 100 -17.66 -13.49 -0.38
N ARG A 101 -17.42 -13.51 -1.70
CA ARG A 101 -16.08 -13.50 -2.29
C ARG A 101 -15.87 -12.22 -3.09
N ILE A 102 -14.64 -11.74 -3.10
CA ILE A 102 -14.23 -10.56 -3.89
C ILE A 102 -13.74 -11.03 -5.25
N SER A 103 -14.40 -10.59 -6.32
CA SER A 103 -14.07 -11.00 -7.70
C SER A 103 -12.65 -10.66 -8.11
N GLU A 104 -12.10 -9.57 -7.57
CA GLU A 104 -10.78 -9.05 -7.82
C GLU A 104 -9.68 -9.89 -7.17
N LEU A 105 -10.01 -10.80 -6.25
CA LEU A 105 -9.04 -11.73 -5.66
C LEU A 105 -9.02 -13.07 -6.40
N GLU A 106 -10.02 -13.35 -7.24
CA GLU A 106 -10.10 -14.58 -8.02
C GLU A 106 -9.02 -14.64 -9.13
N PRO A 107 -8.60 -15.86 -9.53
CA PRO A 107 -7.75 -16.03 -10.69
C PRO A 107 -8.46 -15.55 -11.97
N GLN A 108 -7.70 -15.05 -12.94
CA GLN A 108 -8.25 -14.64 -14.23
C GLN A 108 -8.89 -15.83 -14.95
N ASP A 109 -10.13 -15.67 -15.41
CA ASP A 109 -10.81 -16.69 -16.19
C ASP A 109 -10.26 -16.75 -17.63
N MET A 110 -9.49 -17.81 -17.90
CA MET A 110 -8.94 -18.09 -19.22
C MET A 110 -9.84 -19.02 -20.06
N GLY A 111 -11.02 -19.40 -19.56
CA GLY A 111 -11.89 -20.44 -20.11
C GLY A 111 -12.49 -20.17 -21.50
N GLY A 112 -12.29 -18.98 -22.07
CA GLY A 112 -12.77 -18.61 -23.41
C GLY A 112 -11.78 -17.84 -24.28
N GLN A 113 -10.59 -17.50 -23.77
CA GLN A 113 -9.55 -16.87 -24.58
C GLN A 113 -8.78 -17.94 -25.34
N SER A 114 -8.47 -17.70 -26.62
CA SER A 114 -7.59 -18.60 -27.36
C SER A 114 -6.30 -18.76 -26.55
N VAL A 115 -5.84 -20.00 -26.36
CA VAL A 115 -4.63 -20.40 -25.62
C VAL A 115 -3.39 -19.53 -25.92
N PHE A 116 -3.39 -18.82 -27.05
CA PHE A 116 -2.35 -17.92 -27.54
C PHE A 116 -2.23 -16.55 -26.85
N THR A 117 -3.27 -15.99 -26.21
CA THR A 117 -3.17 -14.61 -25.64
C THR A 117 -2.55 -14.56 -24.25
N GLY A 118 -2.60 -15.65 -23.47
CA GLY A 118 -2.05 -15.72 -22.12
C GLY A 118 -2.72 -14.76 -21.12
N HIS A 119 -2.32 -14.86 -19.85
CA HIS A 119 -2.77 -13.92 -18.81
C HIS A 119 -2.24 -12.50 -19.11
N GLN A 120 -3.07 -11.49 -18.84
CA GLN A 120 -2.72 -10.10 -19.09
C GLN A 120 -2.71 -9.30 -17.79
N TYR A 121 -1.70 -8.43 -17.66
CA TYR A 121 -1.45 -7.67 -16.45
C TYR A 121 -1.29 -6.21 -16.79
N THR A 122 -1.70 -5.33 -15.88
CA THR A 122 -1.27 -3.94 -15.87
C THR A 122 0.22 -3.87 -15.52
N GLU A 123 0.87 -2.74 -15.82
CA GLU A 123 2.28 -2.55 -15.51
C GLU A 123 2.54 -2.68 -14.00
N GLN A 124 1.66 -2.11 -13.17
CA GLN A 124 1.74 -2.20 -11.72
C GLN A 124 1.72 -3.65 -11.22
N GLU A 125 0.81 -4.48 -11.73
CA GLU A 125 0.74 -5.90 -11.36
C GLU A 125 2.02 -6.64 -11.74
N PHE A 126 2.52 -6.41 -12.97
CA PHE A 126 3.77 -7.02 -13.42
C PHE A 126 4.97 -6.59 -12.57
N LEU A 127 5.10 -5.30 -12.26
CA LEU A 127 6.17 -4.78 -11.42
C LEU A 127 6.13 -5.38 -10.00
N GLY A 128 4.93 -5.59 -9.45
CA GLY A 128 4.75 -6.34 -8.19
C GLY A 128 5.30 -7.78 -8.27
N TYR A 129 4.98 -8.52 -9.34
CA TYR A 129 5.51 -9.86 -9.54
C TYR A 129 7.02 -9.88 -9.78
N LYS A 130 7.56 -8.89 -10.51
CA LYS A 130 9.00 -8.70 -10.68
C LYS A 130 9.66 -8.49 -9.32
N MET A 131 9.18 -7.55 -8.52
CA MET A 131 9.72 -7.30 -7.18
C MET A 131 9.72 -8.56 -6.32
N GLN A 132 8.63 -9.34 -6.31
CA GLN A 132 8.60 -10.62 -5.59
C GLN A 132 9.60 -11.65 -6.14
N ALA A 133 9.80 -11.68 -7.46
CA ALA A 133 10.70 -12.62 -8.13
C ALA A 133 12.19 -12.29 -7.93
N GLU A 134 12.52 -10.99 -7.84
CA GLU A 134 13.90 -10.50 -7.91
C GLU A 134 14.42 -10.01 -6.56
N CYS A 135 13.57 -9.43 -5.73
CA CYS A 135 13.97 -8.96 -4.41
C CYS A 135 13.97 -10.11 -3.39
N ARG A 136 15.17 -10.53 -3.00
CA ARG A 136 15.35 -11.61 -2.02
C ARG A 136 14.79 -11.24 -0.64
N LEU A 137 14.83 -9.95 -0.26
CA LEU A 137 14.31 -9.47 1.01
C LEU A 137 12.81 -9.77 1.15
N LEU A 138 11.99 -9.49 0.11
CA LEU A 138 10.54 -9.71 0.15
C LEU A 138 10.19 -11.18 0.45
N ASN A 139 10.91 -12.11 -0.19
CA ASN A 139 10.74 -13.54 0.07
C ASN A 139 11.13 -13.95 1.50
N LYS A 140 12.13 -13.27 2.09
CA LYS A 140 12.57 -13.52 3.46
C LYS A 140 11.63 -12.90 4.50
N LEU A 141 11.04 -11.74 4.21
CA LEU A 141 10.01 -11.08 5.02
C LEU A 141 8.76 -11.97 5.11
N HIS A 142 8.18 -12.38 3.97
CA HIS A 142 7.02 -13.31 3.94
C HIS A 142 7.27 -14.61 4.70
N GLY A 143 8.50 -15.14 4.64
CA GLY A 143 8.84 -16.38 5.33
C GLY A 143 9.17 -16.23 6.81
N HIS A 144 9.06 -15.02 7.38
CA HIS A 144 9.54 -14.65 8.73
C HIS A 144 10.99 -15.07 8.98
N GLN A 145 11.79 -15.16 7.92
CA GLN A 145 13.19 -15.60 8.02
C GLN A 145 14.06 -14.49 8.57
N ILE A 146 13.72 -13.23 8.29
CA ILE A 146 14.49 -12.09 8.76
C ILE A 146 14.46 -11.93 10.28
N ASP A 147 13.43 -12.45 10.95
CA ASP A 147 13.16 -12.29 12.39
C ASP A 147 14.20 -12.97 13.28
N ASN A 148 14.99 -13.88 12.71
CA ASN A 148 15.92 -14.73 13.43
C ASN A 148 17.35 -14.61 12.87
N SER A 149 18.30 -14.24 13.73
CA SER A 149 19.73 -14.13 13.39
C SER A 149 20.36 -15.44 12.89
N LYS A 150 19.77 -16.60 13.21
CA LYS A 150 20.22 -17.91 12.71
C LYS A 150 19.84 -18.15 11.26
N ASN A 151 18.74 -17.54 10.79
CA ASN A 151 18.24 -17.70 9.43
C ASN A 151 18.82 -16.64 8.49
N VAL A 152 19.09 -15.44 9.03
CA VAL A 152 19.70 -14.31 8.32
C VAL A 152 20.72 -13.68 9.26
N SER A 153 22.01 -13.73 8.91
CA SER A 153 23.05 -13.07 9.71
C SER A 153 22.91 -11.53 9.66
N GLU A 154 23.62 -10.78 10.49
CA GLU A 154 23.58 -9.31 10.43
C GLU A 154 24.15 -8.78 9.11
N SER A 155 25.21 -9.39 8.57
CA SER A 155 25.78 -9.03 7.27
C SER A 155 24.83 -9.35 6.11
N ASP A 156 24.15 -10.50 6.18
CA ASP A 156 23.13 -10.86 5.18
C ASP A 156 21.94 -9.92 5.25
N PHE A 157 21.55 -9.49 6.46
CA PHE A 157 20.46 -8.54 6.66
C PHE A 157 20.76 -7.23 5.93
N GLN A 158 21.96 -6.66 6.12
CA GLN A 158 22.39 -5.44 5.43
C GLN A 158 22.37 -5.63 3.90
N THR A 159 22.96 -6.73 3.42
CA THR A 159 23.01 -7.05 1.98
C THR A 159 21.59 -7.13 1.38
N LEU A 160 20.64 -7.73 2.08
CA LEU A 160 19.25 -7.85 1.62
C LEU A 160 18.56 -6.49 1.52
N PHE A 161 18.82 -5.56 2.44
CA PHE A 161 18.27 -4.20 2.38
C PHE A 161 18.93 -3.33 1.32
N ASP A 162 20.24 -3.52 1.07
CA ASP A 162 20.93 -2.88 -0.05
C ASP A 162 20.39 -3.36 -1.41
N GLU A 163 20.14 -4.67 -1.54
CA GLU A 163 19.47 -5.26 -2.71
C GLU A 163 18.06 -4.70 -2.88
N TYR A 164 17.28 -4.63 -1.79
CA TYR A 164 15.94 -4.04 -1.81
C TYR A 164 15.95 -2.58 -2.29
N SER A 165 16.87 -1.76 -1.77
CA SER A 165 16.99 -0.35 -2.15
C SER A 165 17.19 -0.20 -3.65
N LYS A 166 18.10 -1.00 -4.24
CA LYS A 166 18.33 -1.01 -5.70
C LYS A 166 17.11 -1.47 -6.50
N CYS A 167 16.36 -2.45 -5.97
CA CYS A 167 15.12 -2.88 -6.61
C CYS A 167 14.06 -1.77 -6.59
N ILE A 168 13.94 -1.01 -5.50
CA ILE A 168 13.02 0.14 -5.41
C ILE A 168 13.51 1.30 -6.29
N ASP A 169 14.81 1.58 -6.35
CA ASP A 169 15.39 2.58 -7.25
C ASP A 169 15.02 2.29 -8.72
N ALA A 170 15.02 1.01 -9.10
CA ALA A 170 14.64 0.60 -10.44
C ALA A 170 13.13 0.79 -10.75
N LEU A 171 12.29 0.99 -9.73
CA LEU A 171 10.88 1.33 -9.91
C LEU A 171 10.66 2.83 -10.09
N GLU A 172 11.64 3.69 -9.81
CA GLU A 172 11.46 5.13 -9.88
C GLU A 172 11.15 5.57 -11.33
N PRO A 173 10.00 6.23 -11.59
CA PRO A 173 9.71 6.82 -12.89
C PRO A 173 10.53 8.10 -13.07
N ALA A 174 10.97 8.38 -14.30
CA ALA A 174 11.39 9.74 -14.61
C ALA A 174 10.17 10.68 -14.58
N VAL A 175 10.34 11.91 -14.09
CA VAL A 175 9.23 12.88 -13.93
C VAL A 175 8.55 13.23 -15.27
N ASN A 176 9.25 13.05 -16.39
CA ASN A 176 8.72 13.25 -17.74
C ASN A 176 8.09 12.00 -18.38
N GLU A 177 8.15 10.84 -17.72
CA GLU A 177 7.53 9.58 -18.16
C GLU A 177 6.11 9.46 -17.62
N ILE A 178 5.23 10.36 -18.07
CA ILE A 178 3.89 10.55 -17.49
C ILE A 178 3.01 9.30 -17.52
N GLU A 179 3.21 8.40 -18.50
CA GLU A 179 2.48 7.15 -18.61
C GLU A 179 2.82 6.15 -17.50
N HIS A 180 4.01 6.27 -16.90
CA HIS A 180 4.55 5.31 -15.94
C HIS A 180 4.42 5.78 -14.48
N ILE A 181 4.22 7.09 -14.25
CA ILE A 181 4.18 7.68 -12.89
C ILE A 181 3.17 6.98 -11.99
N VAL A 182 1.92 6.84 -12.44
CA VAL A 182 0.85 6.24 -11.64
C VAL A 182 1.15 4.76 -11.38
N GLY A 183 1.48 3.99 -12.43
CA GLY A 183 1.70 2.54 -12.33
C GLY A 183 2.88 2.18 -11.41
N LYS A 184 4.03 2.84 -11.59
CA LYS A 184 5.23 2.63 -10.79
C LYS A 184 5.08 3.08 -9.33
N THR A 185 4.49 4.27 -9.11
CA THR A 185 4.23 4.76 -7.75
C THR A 185 3.22 3.87 -7.04
N TYR A 186 2.17 3.41 -7.73
CA TYR A 186 1.24 2.46 -7.16
C TYR A 186 1.91 1.09 -6.87
N ALA A 187 2.81 0.61 -7.73
CA ALA A 187 3.58 -0.61 -7.44
C ALA A 187 4.37 -0.50 -6.13
N TYR A 188 5.04 0.62 -5.89
CA TYR A 188 5.73 0.90 -4.63
C TYR A 188 4.76 0.82 -3.43
N TYR A 189 3.66 1.57 -3.46
CA TYR A 189 2.71 1.59 -2.34
C TYR A 189 2.07 0.23 -2.12
N GLY A 190 1.85 -0.55 -3.19
CA GLY A 190 1.41 -1.94 -3.11
C GLY A 190 2.38 -2.80 -2.30
N ILE A 191 3.68 -2.72 -2.58
CA ILE A 191 4.71 -3.45 -1.82
C ILE A 191 4.73 -2.98 -0.37
N GLU A 192 4.78 -1.67 -0.17
CA GLU A 192 4.94 -1.11 1.16
C GLU A 192 3.74 -1.38 2.07
N THR A 193 2.54 -1.52 1.49
CA THR A 193 1.33 -1.90 2.26
C THR A 193 1.41 -3.33 2.80
N HIS A 194 2.04 -4.26 2.08
CA HIS A 194 2.12 -5.67 2.48
C HIS A 194 3.34 -5.97 3.35
N PHE A 195 4.47 -5.32 3.07
CA PHE A 195 5.75 -5.62 3.72
C PHE A 195 6.16 -4.60 4.79
N LEU A 196 5.62 -3.38 4.74
CA LEU A 196 5.90 -2.29 5.69
C LEU A 196 7.41 -2.01 5.85
N THR A 197 8.20 -2.20 4.80
CA THR A 197 9.67 -2.31 4.92
C THR A 197 10.30 -0.99 5.35
N GLU A 198 9.94 0.11 4.68
CA GLU A 198 10.40 1.45 5.06
C GLU A 198 9.74 1.94 6.34
N PHE A 199 8.47 1.58 6.60
CA PHE A 199 7.80 1.94 7.86
C PHE A 199 8.54 1.43 9.07
N LEU A 200 8.83 0.14 9.07
CA LEU A 200 9.40 -0.54 10.22
C LEU A 200 10.82 -0.06 10.45
N TYR A 201 11.51 0.35 9.39
CA TYR A 201 12.79 1.05 9.52
C TYR A 201 12.62 2.41 10.18
N ARG A 202 11.66 3.24 9.74
CA ARG A 202 11.39 4.54 10.38
C ARG A 202 10.97 4.40 11.85
N LEU A 203 10.16 3.39 12.17
CA LEU A 203 9.83 3.05 13.56
C LEU A 203 11.07 2.60 14.34
N THR A 204 12.00 1.90 13.70
CA THR A 204 13.28 1.54 14.33
C THR A 204 14.10 2.78 14.67
N ILE A 205 14.12 3.79 13.79
CA ILE A 205 14.79 5.08 14.06
C ILE A 205 14.08 5.87 15.16
N ALA A 206 12.74 5.92 15.16
CA ALA A 206 11.98 6.55 16.23
C ALA A 206 12.21 5.85 17.59
N ALA A 207 12.21 4.52 17.60
CA ALA A 207 12.53 3.73 18.77
C ALA A 207 13.96 3.98 19.28
N GLU A 208 14.94 4.15 18.39
CA GLU A 208 16.31 4.49 18.77
C GLU A 208 16.39 5.82 19.52
N ARG A 209 15.65 6.84 19.09
CA ARG A 209 15.54 8.13 19.80
C ARG A 209 14.97 7.96 21.21
N GLN A 210 14.09 6.98 21.39
CA GLN A 210 13.54 6.55 22.67
C GLN A 210 14.36 5.45 23.38
N ARG A 211 15.60 5.21 22.93
CA ARG A 211 16.55 4.23 23.49
C ARG A 211 16.06 2.78 23.43
N PHE A 212 15.43 2.41 22.32
CA PHE A 212 14.94 1.06 22.01
C PHE A 212 14.04 0.49 23.13
N PRO A 213 12.84 1.08 23.34
CA PRO A 213 11.96 0.66 24.42
C PRO A 213 11.64 -0.84 24.33
N ASN A 214 11.67 -1.53 25.47
CA ASN A 214 11.48 -2.97 25.54
C ASN A 214 10.06 -3.41 25.14
N ILE A 215 9.08 -2.57 25.40
CA ILE A 215 7.67 -2.79 25.04
C ILE A 215 7.43 -2.11 23.70
N ILE A 216 6.96 -2.90 22.73
CA ILE A 216 6.53 -2.39 21.43
C ILE A 216 5.04 -2.07 21.52
N PRO A 217 4.62 -0.82 21.26
CA PRO A 217 3.21 -0.43 21.25
C PRO A 217 2.52 -0.92 19.98
N VAL A 218 2.30 -2.24 19.90
CA VAL A 218 1.76 -2.93 18.71
C VAL A 218 0.43 -2.33 18.25
N ASP A 219 -0.52 -2.12 19.17
CA ASP A 219 -1.85 -1.60 18.83
C ASP A 219 -1.77 -0.21 18.17
N ARG A 220 -0.84 0.62 18.64
CA ARG A 220 -0.57 1.95 18.05
C ARG A 220 0.00 1.85 16.64
N ILE A 221 0.93 0.92 16.42
CA ILE A 221 1.50 0.68 15.09
C ILE A 221 0.39 0.20 14.14
N LEU A 222 -0.43 -0.75 14.58
CA LEU A 222 -1.50 -1.33 13.78
C LEU A 222 -2.62 -0.33 13.47
N SER A 223 -2.93 0.63 14.34
CA SER A 223 -3.94 1.64 14.02
C SER A 223 -3.51 2.57 12.87
N VAL A 224 -2.20 2.78 12.67
CA VAL A 224 -1.63 3.56 11.55
C VAL A 224 -1.56 2.74 10.26
N CYS A 225 -1.04 1.51 10.30
CA CYS A 225 -0.64 0.76 9.10
C CYS A 225 -1.30 -0.60 8.91
N SER A 226 -2.17 -1.08 9.81
CA SER A 226 -2.79 -2.40 9.64
C SER A 226 -3.98 -2.38 8.69
N ILE A 227 -4.17 -3.55 8.08
CA ILE A 227 -5.42 -3.99 7.49
C ILE A 227 -6.43 -4.09 8.64
N THR A 228 -7.27 -3.06 8.80
CA THR A 228 -8.43 -3.18 9.68
C THR A 228 -9.55 -3.78 8.84
N GLU A 229 -9.72 -5.10 8.86
CA GLU A 229 -10.73 -5.77 8.01
C GLU A 229 -12.14 -5.16 8.16
N ILE A 230 -12.45 -4.62 9.35
CA ILE A 230 -13.72 -3.96 9.66
C ILE A 230 -13.50 -2.63 10.38
N ILE A 231 -14.06 -1.55 9.83
CA ILE A 231 -14.24 -0.29 10.57
C ILE A 231 -15.53 -0.38 11.39
N PRO A 232 -15.47 -0.42 12.74
CA PRO A 232 -16.66 -0.53 13.56
C PRO A 232 -17.57 0.69 13.39
N ALA A 233 -18.88 0.45 13.48
CA ALA A 233 -19.88 1.51 13.51
C ALA A 233 -19.74 2.36 14.78
N ASN A 234 -20.16 3.62 14.69
CA ASN A 234 -20.26 4.51 15.85
C ASN A 234 -21.50 5.41 15.75
N SER A 235 -21.62 6.38 16.66
CA SER A 235 -22.79 7.25 16.75
C SER A 235 -23.00 8.14 15.52
N TRP A 236 -21.93 8.61 14.86
CA TRP A 236 -22.05 9.47 13.69
C TRP A 236 -22.12 8.69 12.37
N CYS A 237 -21.56 7.47 12.36
CA CYS A 237 -21.64 6.56 11.23
C CYS A 237 -22.07 5.16 11.69
N PRO A 238 -23.37 4.87 11.66
CA PRO A 238 -23.92 3.60 12.16
C PRO A 238 -23.73 2.43 11.18
N VAL A 239 -22.88 2.60 10.16
CA VAL A 239 -22.62 1.60 9.12
C VAL A 239 -21.21 1.05 9.30
N VAL A 240 -21.11 -0.27 9.20
CA VAL A 240 -19.84 -0.99 9.19
C VAL A 240 -19.30 -1.00 7.77
N TYR A 241 -18.02 -0.65 7.61
CA TYR A 241 -17.32 -0.64 6.33
C TYR A 241 -16.16 -1.63 6.37
N PHE A 242 -15.96 -2.34 5.28
CA PHE A 242 -14.74 -3.11 5.05
C PHE A 242 -13.60 -2.13 4.79
N ALA A 243 -12.53 -2.11 5.59
CA ALA A 243 -11.41 -1.24 5.27
C ALA A 243 -10.48 -1.96 4.30
N ASP A 244 -10.28 -1.34 3.14
CA ASP A 244 -9.20 -1.74 2.23
C ASP A 244 -7.82 -1.41 2.84
N ASN A 245 -6.82 -2.14 2.36
CA ASN A 245 -5.40 -2.04 2.67
C ASN A 245 -4.94 -0.56 2.72
N CYS A 246 -4.81 -0.01 3.93
CA CYS A 246 -4.67 1.44 4.12
C CYS A 246 -3.25 1.81 4.51
N MET A 247 -2.53 2.47 3.60
CA MET A 247 -1.45 3.38 3.98
C MET A 247 -2.00 4.81 4.10
N LEU A 248 -1.80 5.42 5.27
CA LEU A 248 -2.11 6.83 5.49
C LEU A 248 -1.09 7.71 4.77
N LEU A 249 -1.55 8.81 4.18
CA LEU A 249 -0.67 9.86 3.70
C LEU A 249 0.17 10.33 4.90
N ARG A 250 1.50 10.33 4.77
CA ARG A 250 2.46 10.73 5.83
C ARG A 250 2.49 9.87 7.08
N TRP A 251 2.16 8.59 7.00
CA TRP A 251 2.35 7.63 8.09
C TRP A 251 3.68 7.73 8.89
N ASN A 252 4.77 8.15 8.26
CA ASN A 252 6.06 8.41 8.91
C ASN A 252 6.00 9.50 9.98
N SER A 253 5.05 10.44 9.90
CA SER A 253 4.88 11.49 10.89
C SER A 253 4.39 10.96 12.24
N PHE A 254 3.76 9.78 12.27
CA PHE A 254 3.30 9.13 13.50
C PHE A 254 4.39 8.31 14.19
N CYS A 255 5.57 8.11 13.57
CA CYS A 255 6.58 7.19 14.09
C CYS A 255 7.10 7.57 15.48
N ASP A 256 7.31 8.86 15.75
CA ASP A 256 7.78 9.32 17.07
C ASP A 256 6.66 9.20 18.12
N ASP A 257 5.45 9.69 17.78
CA ASP A 257 4.24 9.64 18.62
C ASP A 257 3.90 8.24 19.13
N ILE A 258 4.04 7.23 18.26
CA ILE A 258 3.81 5.83 18.61
C ILE A 258 4.55 5.45 19.90
N PHE A 259 5.77 5.96 20.10
CA PHE A 259 6.58 5.68 21.28
C PHE A 259 6.54 6.76 22.35
N SER A 260 6.24 8.03 22.01
CA SER A 260 6.30 9.15 22.95
C SER A 260 4.98 9.56 23.58
N ASP A 261 3.85 9.33 22.91
CA ASP A 261 2.55 9.78 23.39
C ASP A 261 2.09 9.04 24.65
N THR A 262 1.38 9.75 25.52
CA THR A 262 0.55 9.10 26.54
C THR A 262 -0.61 8.34 25.89
N ASP A 263 -1.20 7.40 26.62
CA ASP A 263 -2.36 6.65 26.11
C ASP A 263 -3.55 7.57 25.78
N GLU A 264 -3.73 8.66 26.54
CA GLU A 264 -4.78 9.65 26.29
C GLU A 264 -4.55 10.42 24.98
N GLN A 265 -3.31 10.87 24.74
CA GLN A 265 -2.94 11.56 23.50
C GLN A 265 -3.11 10.63 22.30
N TRP A 266 -2.65 9.39 22.43
CA TRP A 266 -2.77 8.41 21.36
C TRP A 266 -4.22 8.08 21.03
N LEU A 267 -5.06 7.88 22.05
CA LEU A 267 -6.48 7.54 21.87
C LEU A 267 -7.22 8.62 21.07
N GLN A 268 -6.87 9.90 21.25
CA GLN A 268 -7.41 11.00 20.44
C GLN A 268 -6.98 10.86 18.97
N LYS A 269 -5.69 10.69 18.71
CA LYS A 269 -5.15 10.50 17.36
C LYS A 269 -5.76 9.27 16.67
N GLU A 270 -5.84 8.15 17.37
CA GLU A 270 -6.45 6.92 16.89
C GLU A 270 -7.93 7.13 16.50
N SER A 271 -8.70 7.87 17.32
CA SER A 271 -10.09 8.20 16.98
C SER A 271 -10.18 8.97 15.65
N TYR A 272 -9.28 9.93 15.41
CA TYR A 272 -9.24 10.67 14.15
C TYR A 272 -8.83 9.79 12.98
N LEU A 273 -7.84 8.91 13.15
CA LEU A 273 -7.43 7.94 12.13
C LEU A 273 -8.56 7.02 11.73
N ILE A 274 -9.31 6.49 12.70
CA ILE A 274 -10.49 5.64 12.45
C ILE A 274 -11.57 6.43 11.70
N ASP A 275 -11.83 7.67 12.09
CA ASP A 275 -12.81 8.52 11.41
C ASP A 275 -12.39 8.82 9.96
N CYS A 276 -11.11 9.08 9.71
CA CYS A 276 -10.54 9.26 8.36
C CYS A 276 -10.71 8.01 7.50
N LYS A 277 -10.36 6.83 8.04
CA LYS A 277 -10.60 5.53 7.37
C LYS A 277 -12.08 5.37 7.04
N ARG A 278 -12.98 5.79 7.93
CA ARG A 278 -14.43 5.69 7.72
C ARG A 278 -14.92 6.62 6.61
N ILE A 279 -14.53 7.90 6.64
CA ILE A 279 -14.88 8.89 5.61
C ILE A 279 -14.44 8.41 4.23
N LYS A 280 -13.19 7.96 4.10
CA LYS A 280 -12.64 7.39 2.87
C LYS A 280 -13.52 6.25 2.34
N ASN A 281 -13.83 5.27 3.19
CA ASN A 281 -14.62 4.10 2.79
C ASN A 281 -16.10 4.43 2.48
N ILE A 282 -16.69 5.44 3.13
CA ILE A 282 -18.03 5.93 2.75
C ILE A 282 -18.01 6.42 1.30
N ILE A 283 -16.99 7.22 0.93
CA ILE A 283 -16.87 7.79 -0.41
C ILE A 283 -16.60 6.69 -1.44
N LEU A 284 -15.61 5.83 -1.17
CA LEU A 284 -15.21 4.77 -2.09
C LEU A 284 -16.33 3.74 -2.27
N GLN A 285 -17.03 3.29 -1.23
CA GLN A 285 -18.00 2.19 -1.37
C GLN A 285 -19.40 2.61 -1.82
N ARG A 286 -19.84 3.87 -1.60
CA ARG A 286 -21.21 4.27 -1.95
C ARG A 286 -21.40 4.64 -3.42
N SER A 287 -20.35 5.04 -4.12
CA SER A 287 -20.46 5.52 -5.52
C SER A 287 -19.15 5.37 -6.30
N LEU A 288 -18.42 4.28 -6.05
CA LEU A 288 -17.10 4.04 -6.64
C LEU A 288 -17.07 4.31 -8.14
N ASP A 289 -17.97 3.66 -8.89
CA ASP A 289 -18.02 3.76 -10.35
C ASP A 289 -18.14 5.21 -10.82
N LYS A 290 -19.00 6.02 -10.20
CA LYS A 290 -19.18 7.42 -10.60
C LYS A 290 -17.92 8.24 -10.39
N TRP A 291 -17.22 8.01 -9.29
CA TRP A 291 -15.97 8.70 -9.00
C TRP A 291 -14.84 8.23 -9.92
N VAL A 292 -14.76 6.93 -10.20
CA VAL A 292 -13.81 6.36 -11.14
C VAL A 292 -14.03 6.90 -12.56
N GLU A 293 -15.28 6.97 -13.04
CA GLU A 293 -15.61 7.60 -14.33
C GLU A 293 -15.33 9.12 -14.35
N PHE A 294 -15.36 9.78 -13.19
CA PHE A 294 -14.91 11.17 -13.08
C PHE A 294 -13.41 11.26 -13.29
N VAL A 295 -12.62 10.49 -12.54
CA VAL A 295 -11.15 10.47 -12.65
C VAL A 295 -10.69 10.02 -14.03
N HIS A 296 -11.39 9.09 -14.67
CA HIS A 296 -11.07 8.62 -16.02
C HIS A 296 -11.14 9.75 -17.06
N ARG A 297 -12.04 10.73 -16.85
CA ARG A 297 -12.19 11.89 -17.73
C ARG A 297 -11.15 12.99 -17.45
N CYS A 298 -10.43 12.93 -16.33
CA CYS A 298 -9.32 13.85 -16.06
C CYS A 298 -8.13 13.53 -16.99
N PRO A 299 -7.40 14.54 -17.48
CA PRO A 299 -6.19 14.33 -18.26
C PRO A 299 -5.16 13.47 -17.50
N LEU A 300 -4.43 12.61 -18.23
CA LEU A 300 -3.35 11.81 -17.64
C LEU A 300 -2.30 12.70 -16.96
N GLN A 301 -1.96 13.84 -17.57
CA GLN A 301 -1.02 14.81 -17.01
C GLN A 301 -1.44 15.27 -15.61
N GLU A 302 -2.70 15.66 -15.40
CA GLU A 302 -3.16 16.13 -14.09
C GLU A 302 -3.10 15.02 -13.02
N LYS A 303 -3.40 13.77 -13.42
CA LYS A 303 -3.27 12.61 -12.52
C LYS A 303 -1.81 12.38 -12.12
N SER A 304 -0.89 12.49 -13.07
CA SER A 304 0.54 12.32 -12.84
C SER A 304 1.11 13.48 -12.01
N ASP A 305 0.74 14.72 -12.29
CA ASP A 305 1.14 15.90 -11.53
C ASP A 305 0.66 15.82 -10.08
N PHE A 306 -0.59 15.39 -9.87
CA PHE A 306 -1.12 15.15 -8.52
C PHE A 306 -0.30 14.10 -7.75
N VAL A 307 0.09 13.01 -8.41
CA VAL A 307 0.94 11.97 -7.79
C VAL A 307 2.32 12.53 -7.48
N ILE A 308 2.93 13.32 -8.35
CA ILE A 308 4.22 13.99 -8.09
C ILE A 308 4.11 14.97 -6.91
N GLU A 309 3.03 15.75 -6.84
CA GLU A 309 2.91 16.78 -5.81
C GLU A 309 2.64 16.20 -4.42
N HIS A 310 1.91 15.07 -4.34
CA HIS A 310 1.38 14.59 -3.06
C HIS A 310 1.80 13.16 -2.68
N TYR A 311 2.26 12.34 -3.63
CA TYR A 311 2.58 10.92 -3.45
C TYR A 311 3.97 10.54 -3.97
N TRP A 312 4.83 11.52 -4.23
CA TRP A 312 6.19 11.30 -4.72
C TRP A 312 7.09 10.81 -3.60
N ILE A 313 7.06 9.50 -3.39
CA ILE A 313 7.83 8.84 -2.33
C ILE A 313 9.33 8.85 -2.61
N TRP A 314 9.72 8.95 -3.88
CA TRP A 314 11.08 8.72 -4.35
C TRP A 314 12.11 9.65 -3.70
N ASP A 315 11.72 10.91 -3.47
CA ASP A 315 12.57 11.92 -2.80
C ASP A 315 12.61 11.75 -1.27
N ASN A 316 11.73 10.94 -0.70
CA ASN A 316 11.54 10.81 0.73
C ASN A 316 12.03 9.47 1.28
N ARG A 317 12.52 8.54 0.45
CA ARG A 317 12.94 7.20 0.87
C ARG A 317 14.10 7.25 1.88
N PRO A 318 14.12 6.37 2.89
CA PRO A 318 15.18 6.37 3.88
C PRO A 318 16.44 5.70 3.32
N GLU A 319 17.60 6.24 3.67
CA GLU A 319 18.86 5.49 3.57
C GLU A 319 18.93 4.51 4.75
N PHE A 320 19.11 3.22 4.45
CA PHE A 320 19.16 2.16 5.46
C PHE A 320 20.55 2.09 6.12
N GLU A 321 20.68 2.74 7.25
CA GLU A 321 21.86 2.71 8.10
C GLU A 321 21.68 1.68 9.21
N TRP A 322 22.24 0.48 9.03
CA TRP A 322 22.04 -0.61 9.98
C TRP A 322 23.13 -0.66 11.07
N THR A 323 22.70 -0.65 12.33
CA THR A 323 23.51 -1.06 13.49
C THR A 323 22.99 -2.38 14.06
N PRO A 324 23.78 -3.13 14.85
CA PRO A 324 23.31 -4.37 15.50
C PRO A 324 22.03 -4.15 16.33
N GLU A 325 21.91 -3.00 17.01
CA GLU A 325 20.73 -2.62 17.77
C GLU A 325 19.52 -2.36 16.87
N ARG A 326 19.69 -1.60 15.79
CA ARG A 326 18.62 -1.32 14.80
C ARG A 326 18.13 -2.62 14.16
N ILE A 327 19.03 -3.51 13.74
CA ILE A 327 18.66 -4.82 13.18
C ILE A 327 17.85 -5.63 14.19
N ARG A 328 18.33 -5.69 15.45
CA ARG A 328 17.63 -6.44 16.51
C ARG A 328 16.24 -5.87 16.77
N TYR A 329 16.08 -4.55 16.74
CA TYR A 329 14.80 -3.90 16.98
C TYR A 329 13.84 -4.08 15.81
N TYR A 330 14.30 -3.87 14.58
CA TYR A 330 13.53 -4.11 13.36
C TYR A 330 12.94 -5.53 13.33
N ARG A 331 13.75 -6.54 13.68
CA ARG A 331 13.28 -7.94 13.78
C ARG A 331 12.14 -8.12 14.78
N LYS A 332 12.19 -7.41 15.91
CA LYS A 332 11.11 -7.47 16.90
C LYS A 332 9.85 -6.79 16.36
N LEU A 333 9.99 -5.66 15.69
CA LEU A 333 8.87 -4.94 15.07
C LEU A 333 8.20 -5.80 14.01
N HIS A 334 8.96 -6.29 13.02
CA HIS A 334 8.43 -7.13 11.93
C HIS A 334 7.68 -8.35 12.48
N LYS A 335 8.31 -9.08 13.42
CA LYS A 335 7.67 -10.23 14.06
C LYS A 335 6.37 -9.89 14.80
N ALA A 336 6.25 -8.67 15.35
CA ALA A 336 5.11 -8.28 16.16
C ALA A 336 3.91 -7.78 15.34
N VAL A 337 4.15 -7.22 14.14
CA VAL A 337 3.11 -6.50 13.39
C VAL A 337 2.83 -7.08 12.01
N CYS A 338 3.75 -7.85 11.43
CA CYS A 338 3.52 -8.49 10.13
C CYS A 338 2.76 -9.81 10.32
N ARG A 339 1.77 -10.04 9.45
CA ARG A 339 0.90 -11.22 9.48
C ARG A 339 1.67 -12.47 9.06
N ASP A 340 1.48 -13.56 9.80
CA ASP A 340 1.93 -14.89 9.38
C ASP A 340 1.09 -15.38 8.19
N PHE A 341 1.72 -15.53 7.03
CA PHE A 341 1.09 -16.19 5.89
C PHE A 341 1.56 -17.65 5.76
N PRO A 342 0.65 -18.61 5.50
CA PRO A 342 1.06 -19.96 5.17
C PRO A 342 1.95 -19.94 3.93
N LYS A 343 3.01 -20.75 3.94
CA LYS A 343 3.91 -20.83 2.79
C LYS A 343 3.19 -21.55 1.64
N PRO A 344 3.26 -21.01 0.40
CA PRO A 344 2.64 -21.65 -0.73
C PRO A 344 3.30 -23.01 -1.02
N HIS A 345 2.51 -24.08 -0.99
CA HIS A 345 2.93 -25.41 -1.45
C HIS A 345 2.72 -25.52 -2.96
N VAL A 346 3.47 -24.74 -3.74
CA VAL A 346 3.41 -24.85 -5.20
C VAL A 346 4.27 -26.03 -5.63
N LYS A 347 3.66 -26.96 -6.37
CA LYS A 347 4.31 -28.15 -6.93
C LYS A 347 5.25 -27.82 -8.07
#